data_AF-A0A550GS98-F1
#
_entry.id   AF-A0A550GS98-F1
#
_cell.length_a   1.000
_cell.length_b   1.000
_cell.length_c   1.000
_cell.angle_alpha   90.00
_cell.angle_beta   90.00
_cell.angle_gamma   90.00
#
_symmetry.space_group_name_H-M   'P 1'
#
loop_
_entity.id
_entity.type
_entity.pdbx_description
1 polymer ?
#
loop_
_entity_poly.entity_id
_entity_poly.type
_entity_poly.pdbx_seq_one_letter_code
_entity_poly.pdbx_strand_id
1 'polypeptide(L)'
;MTDSNFDAKLKNPCGVKKDHCLNCHSHFMAVRPNIRGVVVTKRFFKDLKDEEKTKRIVRDVLDCSNADFYELHKFEEHVGGCMVFRAKKEGMHIVYCVDKNMRIIFMRVFKNFKDYEKFLDDKRELTKAIIHTQ
;
A
#
# COMPACT_ATOMS: atom_id res chain seq x y z
N MET A 1 13.79 5.10 16.88
CA MET A 1 14.08 5.58 15.51
C MET A 1 12.75 5.96 14.91
N THR A 2 12.60 7.19 14.40
CA THR A 2 11.30 7.80 14.12
C THR A 2 10.67 7.29 12.82
N ASP A 3 9.59 6.52 12.97
CA ASP A 3 8.56 6.37 11.95
C ASP A 3 7.72 7.64 11.93
N SER A 4 7.50 8.19 10.74
CA SER A 4 6.70 9.41 10.59
C SER A 4 5.22 9.02 10.69
N ASN A 5 4.54 9.45 11.76
CA ASN A 5 3.09 9.31 11.87
C ASN A 5 2.43 10.11 10.75
N PHE A 6 1.80 9.40 9.82
CA PHE A 6 1.02 10.01 8.75
C PHE A 6 -0.42 10.18 9.26
N ASP A 7 -0.77 11.37 9.74
CA ASP A 7 -2.12 11.72 10.22
C ASP A 7 -3.09 11.90 9.03
N ALA A 8 -3.38 10.80 8.32
CA ALA A 8 -4.49 10.75 7.38
C ALA A 8 -5.71 10.14 8.07
N LYS A 9 -6.75 10.95 8.29
CA LYS A 9 -8.08 10.43 8.63
C LYS A 9 -8.59 9.60 7.46
N LEU A 10 -8.56 8.28 7.60
CA LEU A 10 -9.15 7.32 6.67
C LEU A 10 -10.66 7.56 6.58
N LYS A 11 -11.12 8.24 5.52
CA LYS A 11 -12.54 8.23 5.16
C LYS A 11 -12.80 6.98 4.34
N ASN A 12 -14.00 6.38 4.44
CA ASN A 12 -14.42 5.23 3.62
C ASN A 12 -15.37 5.68 2.49
N PRO A 13 -14.86 6.24 1.37
CA PRO A 13 -15.68 6.67 0.24
C PRO A 13 -16.44 5.52 -0.45
N CYS A 14 -16.00 4.27 -0.30
CA CYS A 14 -16.62 3.12 -0.97
C CYS A 14 -17.92 2.65 -0.28
N GLY A 15 -18.21 3.11 0.94
CA GLY A 15 -19.50 2.89 1.57
C GLY A 15 -20.65 3.67 0.93
N VAL A 16 -20.35 4.72 0.14
CA VAL A 16 -21.33 5.67 -0.41
C VAL A 16 -21.40 5.64 -1.94
N LYS A 17 -20.30 5.28 -2.63
CA LYS A 17 -20.24 5.22 -4.10
C LYS A 17 -19.69 3.88 -4.57
N LYS A 18 -20.56 2.88 -4.69
CA LYS A 18 -20.20 1.54 -5.22
C LYS A 18 -19.89 1.56 -6.72
N ASP A 19 -20.48 2.49 -7.48
CA ASP A 19 -20.57 2.36 -8.94
C ASP A 19 -19.30 2.74 -9.71
N HIS A 20 -18.22 3.15 -9.03
CA HIS A 20 -17.00 3.58 -9.73
C HIS A 20 -15.68 3.09 -9.14
N CYS A 21 -15.64 2.32 -8.06
CA CYS A 21 -14.34 1.88 -7.53
C CYS A 21 -13.84 0.68 -8.35
N LEU A 22 -12.76 0.91 -9.12
CA LEU A 22 -12.12 -0.02 -10.06
C LEU A 22 -11.81 -1.43 -9.49
N ASN A 23 -11.82 -1.62 -8.16
CA ASN A 23 -11.44 -2.89 -7.52
C ASN A 23 -12.28 -3.27 -6.27
N CYS A 24 -13.60 -3.02 -6.30
CA CYS A 24 -14.54 -3.37 -5.22
C CYS A 24 -14.62 -4.87 -4.83
N HIS A 25 -13.97 -5.76 -5.56
CA HIS A 25 -13.95 -7.21 -5.29
C HIS A 25 -12.64 -7.73 -4.64
N SER A 26 -11.72 -6.84 -4.27
CA SER A 26 -10.40 -7.23 -3.75
C SER A 26 -10.42 -7.61 -2.27
N HIS A 27 -9.52 -8.50 -1.84
CA HIS A 27 -9.23 -8.81 -0.43
C HIS A 27 -9.06 -7.56 0.45
N PHE A 28 -8.63 -6.45 -0.17
CA PHE A 28 -8.48 -5.18 0.49
C PHE A 28 -9.80 -4.62 1.03
N MET A 29 -10.91 -4.79 0.32
CA MET A 29 -12.22 -4.30 0.78
C MET A 29 -12.71 -5.02 2.04
N ALA A 30 -12.27 -6.26 2.28
CA ALA A 30 -12.58 -6.99 3.51
C ALA A 30 -11.82 -6.42 4.72
N VAL A 31 -10.57 -5.98 4.53
CA VAL A 31 -9.75 -5.45 5.62
C VAL A 31 -9.88 -3.93 5.81
N ARG A 32 -10.19 -3.19 4.75
CA ARG A 32 -10.22 -1.72 4.74
C ARG A 32 -11.06 -1.09 5.86
N PRO A 33 -12.30 -1.54 6.15
CA PRO A 33 -13.10 -0.97 7.23
C PRO A 33 -12.43 -1.06 8.60
N ASN A 34 -11.51 -2.00 8.77
CA ASN A 34 -10.81 -2.26 10.01
C ASN A 34 -9.46 -1.53 10.12
N ILE A 35 -8.97 -0.90 9.04
CA ILE A 35 -7.67 -0.22 9.04
C ILE A 35 -7.73 1.00 9.97
N ARG A 36 -6.80 1.06 10.94
CA ARG A 36 -6.76 2.10 11.99
C ARG A 36 -5.50 2.95 11.97
N GLY A 37 -4.51 2.60 11.16
CA GLY A 37 -3.24 3.30 11.11
C GLY A 37 -2.58 3.20 9.75
N VAL A 38 -1.76 4.20 9.44
CA VAL A 38 -0.99 4.31 8.20
C VAL A 38 0.47 4.46 8.58
N VAL A 39 1.32 3.58 8.05
CA VAL A 39 2.76 3.60 8.26
C VAL A 39 3.44 3.74 6.90
N VAL A 40 4.39 4.67 6.77
CA VAL A 40 5.18 4.84 5.55
C VAL A 40 6.65 4.59 5.89
N THR A 41 7.23 3.54 5.31
CA THR A 41 8.63 3.19 5.62
C THR A 41 9.59 4.21 5.02
N LYS A 42 10.78 4.34 5.63
CA LYS A 42 11.87 5.16 5.07
C LYS A 42 12.30 4.72 3.67
N ARG A 43 12.20 3.42 3.35
CA ARG A 43 12.52 2.91 2.02
C ARG A 43 11.53 3.40 0.97
N PHE A 44 10.24 3.41 1.31
CA PHE A 44 9.20 3.98 0.44
C PHE A 44 9.50 5.44 0.06
N PHE A 45 9.84 6.28 1.05
CA PHE A 45 10.25 7.66 0.77
C PHE A 45 11.50 7.74 -0.11
N LYS A 46 12.51 6.89 0.15
CA LYS A 46 13.75 6.85 -0.65
C LYS A 46 13.52 6.39 -2.10
N ASP A 47 12.56 5.50 -2.33
CA ASP A 47 12.23 5.03 -3.67
C ASP A 47 11.61 6.17 -4.52
N LEU A 48 10.83 7.06 -3.91
CA LEU A 48 10.19 8.20 -4.57
C LEU A 48 11.07 9.46 -4.63
N LYS A 49 11.93 9.67 -3.62
CA LYS A 49 12.78 10.87 -3.45
C LYS A 49 12.01 12.20 -3.47
N ASP A 50 10.73 12.17 -3.16
CA ASP A 50 9.83 13.31 -3.19
C ASP A 50 8.73 13.11 -2.13
N GLU A 51 8.70 14.00 -1.13
CA GLU A 51 7.80 13.93 0.02
C GLU A 51 6.35 14.22 -0.37
N GLU A 52 6.12 15.20 -1.24
CA GLU A 52 4.78 15.59 -1.67
C GLU A 52 4.18 14.53 -2.60
N LYS A 53 5.00 13.96 -3.50
CA LYS A 53 4.61 12.80 -4.29
C LYS A 53 4.27 11.60 -3.41
N THR A 54 5.04 11.37 -2.34
CA THR A 54 4.76 10.30 -1.36
C THR A 54 3.41 10.52 -0.68
N LYS A 55 3.16 11.73 -0.14
CA LYS A 55 1.89 12.09 0.49
C LYS A 55 0.71 11.89 -0.45
N ARG A 56 0.86 12.32 -1.70
CA ARG A 56 -0.18 12.18 -2.74
C ARG A 56 -0.46 10.72 -3.06
N ILE A 57 0.56 9.89 -3.28
CA ILE A 57 0.38 8.45 -3.57
C ILE A 57 -0.31 7.75 -2.40
N VAL A 58 0.14 8.00 -1.17
CA VAL A 58 -0.49 7.43 0.03
C VAL A 58 -1.96 7.80 0.09
N ARG A 59 -2.29 9.09 -0.06
CA ARG A 59 -3.69 9.55 -0.07
C ARG A 59 -4.50 8.89 -1.19
N ASP A 60 -3.97 8.87 -2.42
CA ASP A 60 -4.65 8.31 -3.58
C ASP A 60 -4.98 6.82 -3.38
N VAL A 61 -4.05 6.05 -2.79
CA VAL A 61 -4.28 4.64 -2.43
C VAL A 61 -5.36 4.50 -1.35
N LEU A 62 -5.33 5.34 -0.31
CA LEU A 62 -6.27 5.24 0.82
C LEU A 62 -7.69 5.67 0.47
N ASP A 63 -7.82 6.74 -0.32
CA ASP A 63 -9.11 7.28 -0.74
C ASP A 63 -9.77 6.42 -1.82
N CYS A 64 -9.10 5.37 -2.29
CA CYS A 64 -9.50 4.58 -3.45
C CYS A 64 -9.86 5.49 -4.65
N SER A 65 -9.15 6.61 -4.79
CA SER A 65 -9.44 7.60 -5.82
C SER A 65 -9.17 6.98 -7.18
N ASN A 66 -10.12 7.14 -8.12
CA ASN A 66 -9.96 6.69 -9.50
C ASN A 66 -8.93 7.51 -10.30
N ALA A 67 -8.18 8.40 -9.65
CA ALA A 67 -7.14 9.19 -10.28
C ALA A 67 -5.92 8.31 -10.61
N ASP A 68 -5.84 7.88 -11.87
CA ASP A 68 -4.64 7.41 -12.56
C ASP A 68 -4.06 6.04 -12.16
N PHE A 69 -4.78 5.23 -11.39
CA PHE A 69 -4.37 3.85 -11.15
C PHE A 69 -4.82 2.95 -12.30
N TYR A 70 -3.85 2.30 -12.95
CA TYR A 70 -4.13 1.19 -13.87
C TYR A 70 -4.59 -0.06 -13.12
N GLU A 71 -4.16 -0.20 -11.87
CA GLU A 71 -4.53 -1.28 -10.97
C GLU A 71 -4.41 -0.77 -9.53
N LEU A 72 -5.35 -1.12 -8.67
CA LEU A 72 -5.37 -0.65 -7.29
C LEU A 72 -5.79 -1.79 -6.36
N HIS A 73 -5.03 -2.01 -5.29
CA HIS A 73 -5.29 -3.05 -4.31
C HIS A 73 -5.29 -4.48 -4.89
N LYS A 74 -4.46 -4.76 -5.91
CA LYS A 74 -4.24 -6.14 -6.34
C LYS A 74 -3.63 -6.91 -5.18
N PHE A 75 -4.31 -7.97 -4.77
CA PHE A 75 -3.79 -8.89 -3.78
C PHE A 75 -2.67 -9.71 -4.40
N GLU A 76 -1.52 -9.76 -3.74
CA GLU A 76 -0.38 -10.56 -4.19
C GLU A 76 -0.29 -11.86 -3.39
N GLU A 77 -0.16 -11.78 -2.06
CA GLU A 77 0.02 -12.95 -1.21
C GLU A 77 -0.15 -12.66 0.30
N HIS A 78 -0.12 -13.73 1.11
CA HIS A 78 0.01 -13.65 2.57
C HIS A 78 1.46 -13.89 3.00
N VAL A 79 2.04 -12.97 3.77
CA VAL A 79 3.40 -13.12 4.32
C VAL A 79 3.39 -12.79 5.80
N GLY A 80 3.80 -13.74 6.64
CA GLY A 80 3.85 -13.53 8.10
C GLY A 80 2.51 -13.17 8.75
N GLY A 81 1.40 -13.53 8.10
CA GLY A 81 0.05 -13.12 8.50
C GLY A 81 -0.32 -11.68 8.17
N CYS A 82 0.45 -11.01 7.30
CA CYS A 82 0.08 -9.75 6.67
C CYS A 82 -0.42 -10.01 5.25
N MET A 83 -1.37 -9.21 4.78
CA MET A 83 -1.85 -9.25 3.40
C MET A 83 -1.08 -8.27 2.55
N VAL A 84 -0.38 -8.73 1.52
CA VAL A 84 0.42 -7.89 0.63
C VAL A 84 -0.41 -7.49 -0.59
N PHE A 85 -0.34 -6.21 -0.93
CA PHE A 85 -1.07 -5.59 -2.01
C PHE A 85 -0.15 -4.76 -2.91
N ARG A 86 -0.59 -4.59 -4.15
CA ARG A 86 0.02 -3.74 -5.16
C ARG A 86 -0.95 -2.71 -5.70
N ALA A 87 -0.44 -1.51 -5.96
CA ALA A 87 -1.08 -0.54 -6.85
C ALA A 87 -0.13 -0.19 -8.01
N LYS A 88 -0.69 0.07 -9.19
CA LYS A 88 0.04 0.46 -10.40
C LYS A 88 -0.40 1.86 -10.86
N LYS A 89 0.51 2.83 -10.82
CA LYS A 89 0.27 4.24 -11.21
C LYS A 89 1.50 4.82 -11.90
N GLU A 90 1.31 5.51 -13.03
CA GLU A 90 2.41 6.17 -13.78
C GLU A 90 3.61 5.22 -14.05
N GLY A 91 3.36 3.95 -14.38
CA GLY A 91 4.42 2.96 -14.59
C GLY A 91 5.15 2.47 -13.31
N MET A 92 4.73 2.92 -12.13
CA MET A 92 5.26 2.48 -10.84
C MET A 92 4.42 1.34 -10.25
N HIS A 93 5.10 0.40 -9.58
CA HIS A 93 4.52 -0.63 -8.73
C HIS A 93 4.71 -0.21 -7.26
N ILE A 94 3.60 0.12 -6.61
CA ILE A 94 3.54 0.59 -5.23
C ILE A 94 3.14 -0.61 -4.37
N VAL A 95 4.03 -1.06 -3.49
CA VAL A 95 3.83 -2.25 -2.67
C VAL A 95 3.60 -1.86 -1.21
N TYR A 96 2.52 -2.38 -0.64
CA TYR A 96 2.11 -2.15 0.73
C TYR A 96 1.45 -3.40 1.30
N CYS A 97 1.33 -3.48 2.61
CA CYS A 97 0.61 -4.57 3.25
C CYS A 97 -0.37 -4.06 4.32
N VAL A 98 -1.29 -4.92 4.73
CA VAL A 98 -2.09 -4.73 5.94
C VAL A 98 -1.62 -5.76 6.97
N ASP A 99 -1.18 -5.28 8.13
CA ASP A 99 -0.70 -6.14 9.22
C ASP A 99 -1.84 -6.64 10.12
N LYS A 100 -1.49 -7.49 11.10
CA LYS A 100 -2.45 -8.06 12.06
C LYS A 100 -3.08 -7.01 12.99
N ASN A 101 -2.43 -5.87 13.17
CA ASN A 101 -2.91 -4.74 13.97
C ASN A 101 -3.79 -3.80 13.14
N MET A 102 -4.14 -4.19 11.91
CA MET A 102 -4.92 -3.40 10.97
C MET A 102 -4.25 -2.05 10.66
N ARG A 103 -2.93 -2.04 10.52
CA ARG A 103 -2.17 -0.92 9.97
C ARG A 103 -1.86 -1.21 8.51
N ILE A 104 -2.04 -0.22 7.64
CA ILE A 104 -1.52 -0.28 6.27
C ILE A 104 -0.09 0.26 6.25
N ILE A 105 0.84 -0.52 5.71
CA ILE A 105 2.27 -0.24 5.73
C ILE A 105 2.77 -0.10 4.29
N PHE A 106 3.19 1.10 3.90
CA PHE A 106 3.79 1.40 2.60
C PHE A 106 5.28 1.04 2.60
N MET A 107 5.63 -0.01 1.85
CA MET A 107 6.94 -0.65 1.94
C MET A 107 7.93 -0.17 0.88
N ARG A 108 7.57 -0.30 -0.40
CA ARG A 108 8.48 -0.02 -1.54
C ARG A 108 7.73 0.53 -2.76
N VAL A 109 8.48 1.21 -3.62
CA VAL A 109 8.04 1.59 -4.97
C VAL A 109 9.06 1.13 -5.99
N PHE A 110 8.60 0.46 -7.05
CA PHE A 110 9.45 -0.02 -8.14
C PHE A 110 9.01 0.60 -9.46
N LYS A 111 9.96 1.12 -10.27
CA LYS A 111 9.69 1.61 -11.63
C LYS A 111 9.83 0.51 -12.69
N ASN A 112 10.33 -0.65 -12.30
CA ASN A 112 10.60 -1.80 -13.15
C ASN A 112 9.84 -3.02 -12.61
N PHE A 113 9.16 -3.75 -13.50
CA PHE A 113 8.43 -4.96 -13.13
C PHE A 113 9.35 -6.07 -12.62
N LYS A 114 10.54 -6.27 -13.20
CA LYS A 114 11.47 -7.34 -12.79
C LYS A 114 11.99 -7.13 -11.36
N ASP A 115 12.24 -5.88 -10.97
CA ASP A 115 12.68 -5.57 -9.60
C ASP A 115 11.56 -5.82 -8.59
N TYR A 116 10.33 -5.47 -8.97
CA TYR A 116 9.13 -5.79 -8.20
C TYR A 116 8.94 -7.30 -8.04
N GLU A 117 9.05 -8.07 -9.12
CA GLU A 117 8.88 -9.53 -9.14
C GLU A 117 9.92 -10.19 -8.23
N LYS A 118 11.19 -9.81 -8.40
CA LYS A 118 12.29 -10.27 -7.54
C LYS A 118 12.05 -9.94 -6.05
N PHE A 119 11.50 -8.78 -5.74
CA PHE A 119 11.18 -8.40 -4.37
C PHE A 119 10.07 -9.28 -3.76
N LEU A 120 9.06 -9.66 -4.55
CA LEU A 120 8.04 -10.61 -4.08
C LEU A 120 8.60 -12.01 -3.88
N ASP A 121 9.52 -12.45 -4.75
CA ASP A 121 10.16 -13.76 -4.63
C ASP A 121 11.11 -13.85 -3.43
N ASP A 122 11.78 -12.75 -3.05
CA ASP A 122 12.61 -12.69 -1.85
C ASP A 122 11.77 -12.55 -0.57
N LYS A 123 11.22 -13.69 -0.14
CA LYS A 123 10.42 -13.78 1.10
C LYS A 123 11.17 -13.28 2.34
N ARG A 124 12.50 -13.34 2.35
CA ARG A 124 13.30 -12.84 3.47
C ARG A 124 13.29 -11.31 3.49
N GLU A 125 13.50 -10.66 2.34
CA GLU A 125 13.43 -9.20 2.26
C GLU A 125 12.01 -8.69 2.55
N LEU A 126 10.99 -9.34 1.99
CA LEU A 126 9.58 -8.99 2.22
C LEU A 126 9.20 -9.11 3.70
N THR A 127 9.60 -10.22 4.35
CA THR A 127 9.38 -10.42 5.79
C THR A 127 10.13 -9.37 6.61
N LYS A 128 11.37 -9.03 6.25
CA LYS A 128 12.13 -7.96 6.93
C LYS A 128 11.43 -6.61 6.81
N ALA A 129 10.89 -6.28 5.64
CA ALA A 129 10.17 -5.02 5.42
C ALA A 129 8.95 -4.91 6.35
N ILE A 130 8.25 -6.02 6.57
CA ILE A 130 7.08 -6.11 7.46
C ILE A 130 7.49 -6.05 8.94
N ILE A 131 8.49 -6.83 9.37
CA ILE A 131 8.89 -6.91 10.80
C ILE A 131 9.49 -5.59 11.29
N HIS A 132 10.27 -4.88 10.47
CA HIS A 132 10.90 -3.62 10.89
C HIS A 132 9.90 -2.46 11.06
N THR A 133 8.61 -2.68 10.77
CA THR A 133 7.53 -1.72 11.00
C THR A 133 6.53 -2.18 12.06
N GLN A 134 6.78 -3.32 12.70
CA GLN A 134 5.99 -3.78 13.85
C GLN A 134 6.42 -3.11 15.13
#